data_AF-A0AAY4CK92-F1
#
_entry.id   AF-A0AAY4CK92-F1
#
_cell.length_a   1.000
_cell.length_b   1.000
_cell.length_c   1.000
_cell.angle_alpha   90.00
_cell.angle_beta   90.00
_cell.angle_gamma   90.00
#
_symmetry.space_group_name_H-M   'P 1'
#
loop_
_entity.id
_entity.type
_entity.pdbx_description
1 polymer ?
#
loop_
_entity_poly.entity_id
_entity_poly.type
_entity_poly.pdbx_seq_one_letter_code
_entity_poly.pdbx_strand_id
1 'polypeptide(L)'
;SFRRTIVATRQIQDNITNVEKHFGDLCQLFAGYVRKTARLRDKADLLVKEVNVYADTETPNLKNGLKLFADQLAKVQDYRQAEVERLEAKVVEPLKSYGTVVKLKREDLKTTQNARNREAKQMQQLERMRHRNPSDRQIIVSFLAKYTTIFSLVYCRLTV
;
A
#
# COMPACT_ATOMS: atom_id res chain seq x y z
N SER A 1 12.54 21.41 -17.62
CA SER A 1 11.28 20.82 -17.13
C SER A 1 11.35 19.29 -17.05
N PHE A 2 11.58 18.57 -18.17
CA PHE A 2 11.58 17.09 -18.25
C PHE A 2 12.52 16.34 -17.27
N ARG A 3 13.76 16.83 -17.05
CA ARG A 3 14.73 16.22 -16.11
C ARG A 3 14.26 16.26 -14.65
N ARG A 4 13.55 17.32 -14.23
CA ARG A 4 12.96 17.42 -12.88
C ARG A 4 11.86 16.39 -12.68
N THR A 5 11.04 16.15 -13.70
CA THR A 5 9.95 15.17 -13.63
C THR A 5 10.47 13.73 -13.54
N ILE A 6 11.61 13.39 -14.17
CA ILE A 6 12.22 12.05 -14.07
C ILE A 6 12.79 11.80 -12.67
N VAL A 7 13.49 12.80 -12.11
CA VAL A 7 14.03 12.71 -10.74
C VAL A 7 12.92 12.54 -9.71
N ALA A 8 11.82 13.28 -9.87
CA ALA A 8 10.63 13.16 -9.01
C ALA A 8 9.99 11.76 -9.10
N THR A 9 9.85 11.18 -10.30
CA THR A 9 9.27 9.84 -10.46
C THR A 9 10.14 8.74 -9.83
N ARG A 10 11.47 8.87 -9.91
CA ARG A 10 12.39 7.92 -9.27
C ARG A 10 12.31 7.98 -7.74
N GLN A 11 12.30 9.18 -7.16
CA GLN A 11 12.12 9.36 -5.71
C GLN A 11 10.79 8.77 -5.21
N ILE A 12 9.70 8.93 -5.97
CA ILE A 12 8.41 8.34 -5.61
C ILE A 12 8.49 6.80 -5.64
N GLN A 13 9.16 6.21 -6.63
CA GLN A 13 9.34 4.76 -6.72
C GLN A 13 10.16 4.20 -5.54
N ASP A 14 11.23 4.88 -5.16
CA ASP A 14 12.09 4.50 -4.04
C ASP A 14 11.30 4.59 -2.72
N ASN A 15 10.53 5.66 -2.53
CA ASN A 15 9.66 5.82 -1.36
C ASN A 15 8.60 4.73 -1.26
N ILE A 16 7.91 4.40 -2.35
CA ILE A 16 6.91 3.32 -2.38
C ILE A 16 7.57 2.00 -2.00
N THR A 17 8.73 1.69 -2.58
CA THR A 17 9.45 0.44 -2.30
C THR A 17 9.90 0.35 -0.85
N ASN A 18 10.38 1.46 -0.28
CA ASN A 18 10.78 1.52 1.11
C ASN A 18 9.61 1.31 2.07
N VAL A 19 8.49 1.99 1.81
CA VAL A 19 7.27 1.87 2.60
C VAL A 19 6.71 0.45 2.54
N GLU A 20 6.60 -0.16 1.36
CA GLU A 20 6.13 -1.55 1.24
C GLU A 20 6.97 -2.52 2.05
N LYS A 21 8.30 -2.41 1.96
CA LYS A 21 9.20 -3.28 2.70
C LYS A 21 8.97 -3.14 4.20
N HIS A 22 9.06 -1.92 4.72
CA HIS A 22 8.94 -1.68 6.15
C HIS A 22 7.55 -2.03 6.70
N PHE A 23 6.49 -1.72 5.97
CA PHE A 23 5.14 -2.10 6.39
C PHE A 23 4.92 -3.61 6.34
N GLY A 24 5.51 -4.30 5.36
CA GLY A 24 5.53 -5.76 5.30
C GLY A 24 6.23 -6.37 6.52
N ASP A 25 7.43 -5.88 6.84
CA ASP A 25 8.21 -6.34 8.00
C ASP A 25 7.46 -6.10 9.32
N LEU A 26 6.91 -4.89 9.50
CA LEU A 26 6.10 -4.55 10.67
C LEU A 26 4.86 -5.44 10.78
N CYS A 27 4.13 -5.64 9.69
CA CYS A 27 2.95 -6.51 9.68
C CYS A 27 3.29 -7.94 10.12
N GLN A 28 4.42 -8.48 9.65
CA GLN A 28 4.88 -9.82 10.06
C GLN A 28 5.27 -9.87 11.54
N LEU A 29 5.95 -8.83 12.04
CA LEU A 29 6.33 -8.73 13.46
C LEU A 29 5.09 -8.67 14.35
N PHE A 30 4.12 -7.79 14.06
CA PHE A 30 2.89 -7.67 14.83
C PHE A 30 2.04 -8.95 14.75
N ALA A 31 1.86 -9.54 13.57
CA ALA A 31 1.17 -10.83 13.45
C ALA A 31 1.91 -11.96 14.21
N GLY A 32 3.24 -11.89 14.31
CA GLY A 32 4.03 -12.77 15.17
C GLY A 32 3.75 -12.56 16.65
N TYR A 33 3.65 -11.31 17.10
CA TYR A 33 3.30 -10.95 18.46
C TYR A 33 1.90 -11.45 18.84
N VAL A 34 0.87 -11.18 18.02
CA VAL A 34 -0.51 -11.66 18.27
C VAL A 34 -0.56 -13.18 18.41
N ARG A 35 0.13 -13.92 17.53
CA ARG A 35 0.22 -15.39 17.62
C ARG A 35 0.89 -15.86 18.90
N LYS A 36 1.93 -15.16 19.40
CA LYS A 36 2.56 -15.49 20.69
C LYS A 36 1.59 -15.27 21.85
N THR A 37 0.84 -14.17 21.85
CA THR A 37 -0.18 -13.88 22.86
C THR A 37 -1.27 -14.95 22.88
N ALA A 38 -1.76 -15.36 21.70
CA ALA A 38 -2.74 -16.44 21.56
C ALA A 38 -2.19 -17.78 22.08
N ARG A 39 -0.95 -18.14 21.74
CA ARG A 39 -0.31 -19.36 22.26
C ARG A 39 -0.17 -19.37 23.78
N LEU A 40 0.11 -18.21 24.38
CA LEU A 40 0.16 -18.11 25.83
C LEU A 40 -1.23 -18.31 26.47
N ARG A 41 -2.34 -17.95 25.78
CA ARG A 41 -3.71 -18.25 26.22
C ARG A 41 -3.94 -19.76 26.17
N ASP A 42 -3.60 -20.41 25.06
CA ASP A 42 -3.71 -21.86 24.90
C ASP A 42 -2.98 -22.62 26.02
N LYS A 43 -1.81 -22.12 26.43
CA LYS A 43 -1.07 -22.69 27.57
C LYS A 43 -1.79 -22.53 28.89
N ALA A 44 -2.45 -21.40 29.13
CA ALA A 44 -3.22 -21.21 30.34
C ALA A 44 -4.49 -22.09 30.36
N ASP A 45 -5.13 -22.33 29.21
CA ASP A 45 -6.24 -23.28 29.11
C ASP A 45 -5.82 -24.70 29.50
N LEU A 46 -4.61 -25.12 29.10
CA LEU A 46 -4.03 -26.39 29.56
C LEU A 46 -3.81 -26.40 31.07
N LEU A 47 -3.31 -25.32 31.67
CA LEU A 47 -3.13 -25.22 33.12
C LEU A 47 -4.48 -25.34 33.85
N VAL A 48 -5.51 -24.63 33.39
CA VAL A 48 -6.87 -24.72 33.92
C VAL A 48 -7.38 -26.17 33.87
N LYS A 49 -7.14 -26.87 32.75
CA LYS A 49 -7.50 -28.28 32.61
C LYS A 49 -6.78 -29.17 33.62
N GLU A 50 -5.47 -29.06 33.73
CA GLU A 50 -4.68 -29.90 34.65
C GLU A 50 -5.06 -29.67 36.12
N VAL A 51 -5.31 -28.41 36.51
CA VAL A 51 -5.81 -28.10 37.85
C VAL A 51 -7.17 -28.76 38.10
N ASN A 52 -8.07 -28.71 37.13
CA ASN A 52 -9.39 -29.36 37.26
C ASN A 52 -9.29 -30.89 37.37
N VAL A 53 -8.40 -31.52 36.59
CA VAL A 53 -8.15 -32.96 36.67
C VAL A 53 -7.63 -33.35 38.06
N TYR A 54 -6.66 -32.60 38.60
CA TYR A 54 -6.16 -32.84 39.95
C TYR A 54 -7.23 -32.56 41.02
N ALA A 55 -8.04 -31.50 40.86
CA ALA A 55 -9.11 -31.20 41.79
C ALA A 55 -10.10 -32.36 41.94
N ASP A 56 -10.34 -33.14 40.87
CA ASP A 56 -11.24 -34.28 40.91
C ASP A 56 -10.69 -35.48 41.72
N THR A 57 -9.39 -35.53 42.03
CA THR A 57 -8.78 -36.56 42.89
C THR A 57 -8.76 -36.20 44.37
N GLU A 58 -9.09 -34.96 44.72
CA GLU A 58 -8.92 -34.42 46.06
C GLU A 58 -10.20 -34.48 46.93
N THR A 59 -10.02 -34.25 48.24
CA THR A 59 -11.13 -34.14 49.20
C THR A 59 -12.08 -33.00 48.82
N PRO A 60 -13.38 -33.07 49.18
CA PRO A 60 -14.38 -32.10 48.71
C PRO A 60 -14.03 -30.63 48.94
N ASN A 61 -13.45 -30.30 50.10
CA ASN A 61 -13.07 -28.92 50.42
C ASN A 61 -11.92 -28.42 49.53
N LEU A 62 -10.88 -29.25 49.33
CA LEU A 62 -9.75 -28.89 48.49
C LEU A 62 -10.14 -28.85 47.01
N LYS A 63 -10.95 -29.82 46.56
CA LYS A 63 -11.55 -29.85 45.22
C LYS A 63 -12.27 -28.54 44.89
N ASN A 64 -13.13 -28.07 45.79
CA ASN A 64 -13.86 -26.81 45.60
C ASN A 64 -12.92 -25.60 45.51
N GLY A 65 -11.88 -25.56 46.36
CA GLY A 65 -10.85 -24.51 46.30
C GLY A 65 -10.07 -24.50 44.98
N LEU A 66 -9.67 -25.67 44.50
CA LEU A 66 -8.93 -25.82 43.24
C LEU A 66 -9.79 -25.47 42.02
N LYS A 67 -11.08 -25.86 42.01
CA LYS A 67 -12.00 -25.46 40.93
C LYS A 67 -12.21 -23.95 40.90
N LEU A 68 -12.40 -23.31 42.06
CA LEU A 68 -12.50 -21.85 42.13
C LEU A 68 -11.21 -21.18 41.63
N PHE A 69 -10.04 -21.71 42.00
CA PHE A 69 -8.75 -21.21 41.52
C PHE A 69 -8.62 -21.33 40.00
N ALA A 70 -8.98 -22.49 39.42
CA ALA A 70 -8.98 -22.71 37.98
C ALA A 70 -9.93 -21.75 37.25
N ASP A 71 -11.12 -21.51 37.80
CA ASP A 71 -12.10 -20.57 37.25
C ASP A 71 -11.59 -19.12 37.24
N GLN A 72 -10.85 -18.70 38.27
CA GLN A 72 -10.22 -17.37 38.28
C GLN A 72 -9.15 -17.25 37.19
N LEU A 73 -8.32 -18.28 36.99
CA LEU A 73 -7.33 -18.30 35.92
C LEU A 73 -7.99 -18.27 34.53
N ALA A 74 -9.10 -18.99 34.35
CA ALA A 74 -9.88 -18.99 33.11
C ALA A 74 -10.41 -17.58 32.79
N LYS A 75 -10.98 -16.88 33.77
CA LYS A 75 -11.44 -15.48 33.60
C LYS A 75 -10.31 -14.53 33.20
N VAL A 76 -9.09 -14.75 33.72
CA VAL A 76 -7.92 -13.98 33.28
C VAL A 76 -7.62 -14.23 31.78
N GLN A 77 -7.89 -15.44 31.27
CA GLN A 77 -7.68 -15.76 29.85
C GLN A 77 -8.75 -15.16 28.94
N ASP A 78 -9.97 -14.91 29.42
CA ASP A 78 -10.99 -14.19 28.65
C ASP A 78 -10.50 -12.78 28.26
N TYR A 79 -9.84 -12.08 29.19
CA TYR A 79 -9.20 -10.79 28.89
C TYR A 79 -8.09 -10.93 27.85
N ARG A 80 -7.33 -12.04 27.89
CA ARG A 80 -6.29 -12.30 26.90
C ARG A 80 -6.87 -12.60 25.52
N GLN A 81 -7.98 -13.31 25.46
CA GLN A 81 -8.69 -13.54 24.21
C GLN A 81 -9.17 -12.22 23.60
N ALA A 82 -9.74 -11.34 24.42
CA ALA A 82 -10.13 -9.99 24.00
C ALA A 82 -8.91 -9.16 23.54
N GLU A 83 -7.76 -9.30 24.20
CA GLU A 83 -6.50 -8.67 23.77
C GLU A 83 -6.07 -9.16 22.39
N VAL A 84 -6.07 -10.48 22.16
CA VAL A 84 -5.72 -11.09 20.86
C VAL A 84 -6.61 -10.57 19.74
N GLU A 85 -7.93 -10.58 19.94
CA GLU A 85 -8.90 -10.07 18.97
C GLU A 85 -8.72 -8.59 18.69
N ARG A 86 -8.47 -7.80 19.74
CA ARG A 86 -8.26 -6.36 19.60
C ARG A 86 -6.94 -6.04 18.90
N LEU A 87 -5.86 -6.77 19.17
CA LEU A 87 -4.59 -6.62 18.47
C LEU A 87 -4.75 -6.95 16.98
N GLU A 88 -5.44 -8.04 16.64
CA GLU A 88 -5.67 -8.39 15.23
C GLU A 88 -6.49 -7.30 14.53
N ALA A 89 -7.62 -6.90 15.11
CA ALA A 89 -8.55 -5.95 14.48
C ALA A 89 -8.05 -4.51 14.45
N LYS A 90 -7.29 -4.06 15.46
CA LYS A 90 -6.89 -2.65 15.61
C LYS A 90 -5.44 -2.36 15.30
N VAL A 91 -4.59 -3.38 15.21
CA VAL A 91 -3.15 -3.20 14.91
C VAL A 91 -2.77 -3.90 13.62
N VAL A 92 -3.09 -5.18 13.47
CA VAL A 92 -2.67 -5.97 12.31
C VAL A 92 -3.49 -5.62 11.07
N GLU A 93 -4.82 -5.55 11.19
CA GLU A 93 -5.70 -5.31 10.05
C GLU A 93 -5.50 -3.94 9.37
N PRO A 94 -5.26 -2.83 10.10
CA PRO A 94 -4.89 -1.56 9.47
C PRO A 94 -3.57 -1.63 8.69
N LEU A 95 -2.55 -2.34 9.21
CA LEU A 95 -1.27 -2.51 8.51
C LEU A 95 -1.43 -3.33 7.23
N LYS A 96 -2.22 -4.42 7.26
CA LYS A 96 -2.56 -5.22 6.07
C LYS A 96 -3.28 -4.37 5.02
N SER A 97 -4.29 -3.60 5.43
CA SER A 97 -5.05 -2.73 4.54
C SER A 97 -4.18 -1.69 3.84
N TYR A 98 -3.18 -1.15 4.56
CA TYR A 98 -2.23 -0.20 3.98
C TYR A 98 -1.37 -0.85 2.89
N GLY A 99 -1.00 -2.13 3.03
CA GLY A 99 -0.31 -2.89 1.99
C GLY A 99 -1.05 -2.87 0.65
N THR A 100 -2.38 -2.99 0.68
CA THR A 100 -3.22 -2.88 -0.53
C THR A 100 -3.13 -1.50 -1.16
N VAL A 101 -3.17 -0.43 -0.35
CA VAL A 101 -3.07 0.96 -0.85
C VAL A 101 -1.73 1.19 -1.53
N VAL A 102 -0.63 0.74 -0.92
CA VAL A 102 0.71 0.94 -1.50
C VAL A 102 0.88 0.15 -2.79
N LYS A 103 0.34 -1.07 -2.85
CA LYS A 103 0.33 -1.88 -4.08
C LYS A 103 -0.40 -1.17 -5.23
N LEU A 104 -1.59 -0.60 -4.96
CA LEU A 104 -2.33 0.19 -5.95
C LEU A 104 -1.51 1.40 -6.43
N LYS A 105 -0.88 2.13 -5.51
CA LYS A 105 -0.02 3.27 -5.86
C LYS A 105 1.18 2.87 -6.73
N ARG A 106 1.76 1.69 -6.50
CA ARG A 106 2.81 1.15 -7.36
C ARG A 106 2.30 0.84 -8.77
N GLU A 107 1.12 0.23 -8.87
CA GLU A 107 0.49 -0.11 -10.16
C GLU A 107 0.14 1.14 -10.96
N ASP A 108 -0.42 2.17 -10.32
CA ASP A 108 -0.69 3.48 -10.91
C ASP A 108 0.58 4.12 -11.45
N LEU A 109 1.65 4.16 -10.63
CA LEU A 109 2.93 4.75 -11.02
C LEU A 109 3.54 4.04 -12.22
N LYS A 110 3.48 2.70 -12.25
CA LYS A 110 3.93 1.89 -13.38
C LYS A 110 3.15 2.22 -14.65
N THR A 111 1.84 2.40 -14.55
CA THR A 111 0.97 2.78 -15.67
C THR A 111 1.31 4.16 -16.21
N THR A 112 1.46 5.16 -15.33
CA THR A 112 1.89 6.52 -15.71
C THR A 112 3.27 6.50 -16.37
N GLN A 113 4.21 5.74 -15.83
CA GLN A 113 5.55 5.65 -16.40
C GLN A 113 5.55 5.01 -17.80
N ASN A 114 4.72 3.98 -18.01
CA ASN A 114 4.56 3.35 -19.31
C ASN A 114 3.96 4.31 -20.35
N ALA A 115 2.96 5.10 -19.98
CA ALA A 115 2.39 6.13 -20.85
C ALA A 115 3.45 7.18 -21.25
N ARG A 116 4.19 7.72 -20.27
CA ARG A 116 5.28 8.67 -20.53
C ARG A 116 6.38 8.09 -21.42
N ASN A 117 6.75 6.83 -21.22
CA ASN A 117 7.74 6.15 -22.06
C ASN A 117 7.25 5.99 -23.51
N ARG A 118 5.95 5.76 -23.73
CA ARG A 118 5.35 5.70 -25.08
C ARG A 118 5.36 7.06 -25.75
N GLU A 119 4.94 8.12 -25.06
CA GLU A 119 5.00 9.50 -25.56
C GLU A 119 6.43 9.92 -25.91
N ALA A 120 7.41 9.59 -25.06
CA ALA A 120 8.82 9.89 -25.33
C ALA A 120 9.34 9.18 -26.59
N LYS A 121 8.94 7.92 -26.81
CA LYS A 121 9.29 7.18 -28.04
C LYS A 121 8.62 7.79 -29.28
N GLN A 122 7.34 8.15 -29.19
CA GLN A 122 6.63 8.82 -30.29
C GLN A 122 7.28 10.17 -30.64
N MET A 123 7.66 10.95 -29.63
CA MET A 123 8.35 12.23 -29.81
C MET A 123 9.71 12.04 -30.50
N GLN A 124 10.51 11.05 -30.06
CA GLN A 124 11.79 10.73 -30.73
C GLN A 124 11.59 10.26 -32.18
N GLN A 125 10.53 9.51 -32.47
CA GLN A 125 10.20 9.10 -33.84
C GLN A 125 9.80 10.30 -34.71
N LEU A 126 8.96 11.20 -34.20
CA LEU A 126 8.59 12.44 -34.86
C LEU A 126 9.80 13.33 -35.14
N GLU A 127 10.72 13.48 -34.18
CA GLU A 127 11.97 14.22 -34.38
C GLU A 127 12.84 13.59 -35.47
N ARG A 128 12.99 12.26 -35.48
CA ARG A 128 13.74 11.54 -36.52
C ARG A 128 13.11 11.71 -37.91
N MET A 129 11.79 11.67 -38.02
CA MET A 129 11.08 11.93 -39.28
C MET A 129 11.28 13.38 -39.74
N ARG A 130 11.20 14.34 -38.81
CA ARG A 130 11.46 15.77 -39.07
C ARG A 130 12.88 16.05 -39.58
N HIS A 131 13.86 15.23 -39.19
CA HIS A 131 15.24 15.35 -39.65
C HIS A 131 15.52 14.64 -40.98
N ARG A 132 14.74 13.61 -41.36
CA ARG A 132 14.92 12.86 -42.62
C ARG A 132 14.30 13.55 -43.84
N ASN A 133 13.32 14.43 -43.66
CA ASN A 133 12.61 15.10 -44.76
C ASN A 133 12.74 16.64 -44.67
N PRO A 134 13.79 17.25 -45.25
CA PRO A 134 13.95 18.71 -45.24
C PRO A 134 12.89 19.46 -46.06
N SER A 135 12.20 18.80 -47.00
CA SER A 135 11.19 19.40 -47.88
C SER A 135 9.85 19.69 -47.16
N ASP A 136 9.50 18.95 -46.10
CA ASP A 136 8.27 19.20 -45.32
C ASP A 136 8.35 20.45 -44.45
N ARG A 137 9.55 21.05 -44.30
CA ARG A 137 9.70 22.38 -43.69
C ARG A 137 8.95 23.44 -44.49
N GLN A 138 8.92 23.37 -45.81
CA GLN A 138 8.25 24.37 -46.64
C GLN A 138 6.72 24.23 -46.58
N ILE A 139 6.20 23.01 -46.44
CA ILE A 139 4.75 22.77 -46.42
C ILE A 139 4.15 23.23 -45.08
N ILE A 140 4.82 22.97 -43.95
CA ILE A 140 4.31 23.40 -42.63
C ILE A 140 4.51 24.91 -42.42
N VAL A 141 5.63 25.50 -42.87
CA VAL A 141 5.84 26.96 -42.81
C VAL A 141 4.87 27.69 -43.73
N SER A 142 4.57 27.16 -44.92
CA SER A 142 3.58 27.77 -45.82
C SER A 142 2.14 27.64 -45.30
N PHE A 143 1.81 26.55 -44.60
CA PHE A 143 0.49 26.39 -43.97
C PHE A 143 0.30 27.33 -42.78
N LEU A 144 1.32 27.45 -41.91
CA LEU A 144 1.31 28.40 -40.80
C LEU A 144 1.29 29.85 -41.30
N ALA A 145 2.09 30.19 -42.33
CA ALA A 145 2.08 31.51 -42.93
C ALA A 145 0.72 31.86 -43.56
N LYS A 146 0.08 30.93 -44.28
CA LYS A 146 -1.28 31.14 -44.81
C LYS A 146 -2.31 31.36 -43.71
N TYR A 147 -2.24 30.60 -42.60
CA TYR A 147 -3.11 30.80 -41.44
C TYR A 147 -2.87 32.17 -40.76
N THR A 148 -1.61 32.61 -40.63
CA THR A 148 -1.29 33.93 -40.06
C THR A 148 -1.76 35.08 -40.97
N THR A 149 -1.63 34.96 -42.29
CA THR A 149 -2.11 35.98 -43.25
C THR A 149 -3.64 36.05 -43.27
N ILE A 150 -4.33 34.91 -43.22
CA ILE A 150 -5.80 34.88 -43.12
C ILE A 150 -6.26 35.50 -41.79
N PHE A 151 -5.61 35.18 -40.68
CA PHE A 151 -5.96 35.77 -39.38
C PHE A 151 -5.72 37.29 -39.36
N SER A 152 -4.65 37.79 -39.98
CA SER A 152 -4.38 39.23 -40.11
C SER A 152 -5.37 39.95 -41.03
N LEU A 153 -5.79 39.35 -42.14
CA LEU A 153 -6.82 39.91 -43.03
C LEU A 153 -8.21 39.96 -42.38
N VAL A 154 -8.57 38.94 -41.59
CA VAL A 154 -9.83 38.93 -40.84
C VAL A 154 -9.82 39.96 -39.72
N TYR A 155 -8.71 40.09 -38.97
CA TYR A 155 -8.59 41.12 -37.93
C TYR A 155 -8.62 42.55 -38.49
N CYS A 156 -7.98 42.79 -39.64
CA CYS A 156 -7.97 44.12 -40.27
C CYS A 156 -9.34 44.54 -40.81
N ARG A 157 -10.23 43.59 -41.14
CA ARG A 157 -11.60 43.86 -41.62
C ARG A 157 -12.63 44.05 -40.50
N LEU A 158 -12.28 43.70 -39.25
CA LEU A 158 -13.12 43.94 -38.07
C LEU A 158 -12.76 45.21 -37.29
N THR A 159 -11.71 45.94 -37.70
CA THR A 159 -11.21 47.14 -37.00
C THR A 159 -11.39 48.43 -37.81
N VAL A 160 -12.24 48.42 -38.84
CA VAL A 160 -12.69 49.62 -39.58
C VAL A 160 -14.21 49.68 -39.52
#